data_AF-A0A6J6WDV4-F1
#
_entry.id   AF-A0A6J6WDV4-F1
#
_cell.length_a   1.000
_cell.length_b   1.000
_cell.length_c   1.000
_cell.angle_alpha   90.00
_cell.angle_beta   90.00
_cell.angle_gamma   90.00
#
_symmetry.space_group_name_H-M   'P 1'
#
loop_
_entity.id
_entity.type
_entity.pdbx_description
1 polymer ?
#
loop_
_entity_poly.entity_id
_entity_poly.type
_entity_poly.pdbx_seq_one_letter_code
_entity_poly.pdbx_strand_id
1 'polypeptide(L)'
;MSSATGADSSTGVRRAQLRLKRIDPWSVAKVAFIFSVGIALAIVIAIALLWLLFNQAGVFDSVGRTSTEVFGGGVDPQSLFGFGQVMTLAGAVAIVQVILATALSALLATFYNLAAHFVGGLQMDLVQD
;
A
#
# COMPACT_ATOMS: atom_id res chain seq x y z
N MET A 1 70.17 22.59 -17.59
CA MET A 1 69.74 21.27 -17.05
C MET A 1 68.46 21.51 -16.29
N SER A 2 67.37 20.91 -16.78
CA SER A 2 66.03 20.97 -16.21
C SER A 2 65.95 20.03 -15.00
N SER A 3 65.34 20.46 -13.91
CA SER A 3 64.85 19.56 -12.87
C SER A 3 63.54 20.13 -12.34
N ALA A 4 62.47 19.46 -12.74
CA ALA A 4 61.11 19.66 -12.29
C ALA A 4 60.98 19.40 -10.78
N THR A 5 60.12 20.14 -10.11
CA THR A 5 59.50 19.70 -8.85
C THR A 5 58.01 19.92 -9.00
N GLY A 6 57.34 18.84 -9.38
CA GLY A 6 55.91 18.80 -9.65
C GLY A 6 55.10 18.88 -8.36
N ALA A 7 54.10 19.75 -8.43
CA ALA A 7 52.75 19.63 -7.87
C ALA A 7 52.60 18.97 -6.48
N ASP A 8 52.42 19.85 -5.50
CA ASP A 8 51.72 19.62 -4.24
C ASP A 8 50.35 18.97 -4.51
N SER A 9 50.23 17.66 -4.26
CA SER A 9 48.96 16.92 -4.33
C SER A 9 48.27 16.98 -2.99
N SER A 10 47.83 18.18 -2.61
CA SER A 10 46.81 18.32 -1.57
C SER A 10 45.56 17.58 -2.04
N THR A 11 45.33 16.41 -1.45
CA THR A 11 44.08 15.67 -1.57
C THR A 11 43.03 16.46 -0.81
N GLY A 12 42.58 17.56 -1.41
CA GLY A 12 41.44 18.31 -0.94
C GLY A 12 40.24 17.38 -0.98
N VAL A 13 39.76 16.99 0.20
CA VAL A 13 38.49 16.29 0.39
C VAL A 13 37.44 17.08 -0.39
N ARG A 14 37.07 16.57 -1.57
CA ARG A 14 36.02 17.19 -2.39
C ARG A 14 34.72 16.97 -1.63
N ARG A 15 34.32 17.99 -0.85
CA ARG A 15 33.01 18.08 -0.21
C ARG A 15 31.95 18.13 -1.31
N ALA A 16 31.50 16.96 -1.76
CA ALA A 16 30.38 16.84 -2.66
C ALA A 16 29.10 17.04 -1.83
N GLN A 17 28.45 18.18 -2.00
CA GLN A 17 27.12 18.44 -1.44
C GLN A 17 26.10 17.51 -2.11
N LEU A 18 25.88 16.34 -1.54
CA LEU A 18 24.87 15.38 -2.00
C LEU A 18 23.50 15.84 -1.51
N ARG A 19 22.80 16.63 -2.33
CA ARG A 19 21.40 17.01 -2.08
C ARG A 19 20.52 15.79 -2.37
N LEU A 20 19.81 15.29 -1.36
CA LEU A 20 18.73 14.31 -1.54
C LEU A 20 17.57 15.01 -2.25
N LYS A 21 17.67 15.12 -3.59
CA LYS A 21 16.91 16.08 -4.39
C LYS A 21 15.49 15.60 -4.72
N ARG A 22 15.20 14.30 -4.65
CA ARG A 22 13.89 13.72 -5.02
C ARG A 22 13.57 12.45 -4.23
N ILE A 23 12.31 12.31 -3.83
CA ILE A 23 11.76 11.02 -3.45
C ILE A 23 11.34 10.34 -4.75
N ASP A 24 11.97 9.22 -5.11
CA ASP A 24 11.61 8.51 -6.34
C ASP A 24 10.23 7.87 -6.18
N PRO A 25 9.22 8.28 -6.98
CA PRO A 25 7.86 7.75 -6.89
C PRO A 25 7.81 6.23 -7.07
N TRP A 26 8.76 5.70 -7.84
CA TRP A 26 8.93 4.28 -8.07
C TRP A 26 9.30 3.49 -6.81
N SER A 27 10.08 4.08 -5.90
CA SER A 27 10.45 3.44 -4.63
C SER A 27 9.26 3.41 -3.67
N VAL A 28 8.55 4.54 -3.56
CA VAL A 28 7.35 4.68 -2.72
C VAL A 28 6.24 3.72 -3.19
N ALA A 29 6.04 3.60 -4.50
CA ALA A 29 5.08 2.65 -5.07
C ALA A 29 5.40 1.19 -4.71
N LYS A 30 6.67 0.77 -4.74
CA LYS A 30 7.05 -0.62 -4.38
C LYS A 30 6.81 -0.94 -2.91
N VAL A 31 7.20 -0.04 -2.01
CA VAL A 31 7.00 -0.24 -0.56
C VAL A 31 5.51 -0.26 -0.24
N ALA A 32 4.74 0.66 -0.81
CA ALA A 32 3.30 0.72 -0.64
C ALA A 32 2.60 -0.51 -1.23
N PHE A 33 3.07 -1.05 -2.35
CA PHE A 33 2.53 -2.28 -2.94
C PHE A 33 2.64 -3.46 -1.98
N ILE A 34 3.84 -3.70 -1.40
CA ILE A 34 4.06 -4.80 -0.45
C ILE A 34 3.17 -4.65 0.78
N PHE A 35 3.12 -3.44 1.35
CA PHE A 35 2.28 -3.16 2.51
C PHE A 35 0.80 -3.34 2.20
N SER A 36 0.37 -2.88 1.02
CA SER A 36 -1.02 -2.99 0.60
C SER A 36 -1.46 -4.43 0.37
N VAL A 37 -0.57 -5.31 -0.13
CA VAL A 37 -0.87 -6.74 -0.23
C VAL A 37 -1.07 -7.37 1.15
N GLY A 38 -0.26 -6.96 2.14
CA GLY A 38 -0.44 -7.40 3.53
C GLY A 38 -1.80 -7.01 4.11
N ILE A 39 -2.21 -5.75 3.92
CA ILE A 39 -3.55 -5.28 4.32
C ILE A 39 -4.65 -6.04 3.60
N ALA A 40 -4.52 -6.23 2.29
CA ALA A 40 -5.50 -6.94 1.48
C ALA A 40 -5.71 -8.38 1.98
N LEU A 41 -4.61 -9.09 2.29
CA LEU A 41 -4.68 -10.42 2.87
C LEU A 41 -5.35 -10.41 4.26
N ALA A 42 -5.00 -9.45 5.12
CA ALA A 42 -5.61 -9.33 6.44
C ALA A 42 -7.12 -9.09 6.36
N ILE A 43 -7.58 -8.27 5.40
CA ILE A 43 -9.01 -8.04 5.14
C ILE A 43 -9.70 -9.33 4.69
N VAL A 44 -9.12 -10.07 3.74
CA VAL A 44 -9.71 -11.34 3.27
C VAL A 44 -9.84 -12.34 4.41
N ILE A 45 -8.81 -12.49 5.23
CA ILE A 45 -8.84 -13.37 6.41
C ILE A 45 -9.91 -12.90 7.40
N ALA A 46 -9.98 -11.60 7.69
CA ALA A 46 -11.00 -11.05 8.58
C ALA A 46 -12.42 -11.33 8.07
N ILE A 47 -12.67 -11.16 6.77
CA ILE A 47 -13.98 -11.47 6.14
C ILE A 47 -14.27 -12.97 6.24
N ALA A 48 -13.29 -13.83 6.00
CA ALA A 48 -13.46 -15.28 6.14
C ALA A 48 -13.85 -15.67 7.57
N LEU A 49 -13.15 -15.14 8.57
CA LEU A 49 -13.47 -15.38 9.98
C LEU A 49 -14.84 -14.83 10.35
N LEU A 50 -15.20 -13.65 9.86
CA LEU A 50 -16.52 -13.06 10.11
C LEU A 50 -17.64 -13.91 9.51
N TRP A 51 -17.46 -14.41 8.28
CA TRP A 51 -18.42 -15.30 7.65
C TRP A 51 -18.59 -16.59 8.45
N LEU A 52 -17.47 -17.20 8.89
CA LEU A 52 -17.50 -18.39 9.74
C LEU A 52 -18.23 -18.12 11.06
N LEU A 53 -17.99 -16.96 11.68
CA LEU A 53 -18.66 -16.57 12.90
C LEU A 53 -20.17 -16.42 12.70
N PHE A 54 -20.61 -15.81 11.59
CA PHE A 54 -22.03 -15.66 11.26
C PHE A 54 -22.71 -16.99 11.00
N ASN A 55 -22.01 -17.90 10.33
CA ASN A 55 -22.49 -19.25 10.11
C ASN A 55 -22.64 -20.01 11.43
N GLN A 56 -21.65 -19.95 12.32
CA GLN A 56 -21.71 -20.62 13.63
C GLN A 56 -22.74 -19.99 14.57
N ALA A 57 -22.96 -18.68 14.46
CA ALA A 57 -23.99 -17.98 15.23
C ALA A 57 -25.41 -18.25 14.70
N GLY A 58 -25.59 -19.01 13.61
CA GLY A 58 -26.91 -19.32 13.04
C GLY A 58 -27.61 -18.11 12.43
N VAL A 59 -26.86 -17.09 12.01
CA VAL A 59 -27.41 -15.85 11.43
C VAL A 59 -28.14 -16.18 10.12
N PHE A 60 -27.54 -17.00 9.25
CA PHE A 60 -28.14 -17.39 7.98
C PHE A 60 -29.43 -18.21 8.17
N ASP A 61 -29.46 -19.11 9.16
CA ASP A 61 -30.67 -19.87 9.51
C ASP A 61 -31.81 -18.96 9.99
N SER A 62 -31.46 -17.96 10.82
CA SER A 62 -32.44 -17.01 11.35
C SER A 62 -33.06 -16.17 10.22
N VAL A 63 -32.23 -15.70 9.28
CA VAL A 63 -32.70 -14.95 8.09
C VAL A 63 -33.56 -15.84 7.19
N GLY A 64 -33.21 -17.12 7.00
CA GLY A 64 -34.00 -18.07 6.21
C GLY A 64 -35.39 -18.36 6.82
N ARG A 65 -35.50 -18.42 8.15
CA ARG A 65 -36.79 -18.56 8.83
C ARG A 65 -37.65 -17.32 8.63
N THR A 66 -37.11 -16.13 8.85
CA THR A 66 -37.82 -14.86 8.64
C THR A 66 -38.26 -14.70 7.17
N SER A 67 -37.43 -15.09 6.21
CA SER A 67 -37.80 -14.99 4.79
C SER A 67 -38.99 -15.89 4.45
N THR A 68 -39.02 -17.10 5.01
CA THR A 68 -40.13 -18.05 4.83
C THR A 68 -41.41 -17.53 5.48
N GLU A 69 -41.33 -16.96 6.68
CA GLU A 69 -42.47 -16.40 7.42
C GLU A 69 -43.08 -15.17 6.72
N VAL A 70 -42.26 -14.30 6.13
CA VAL A 70 -42.71 -13.04 5.52
C VAL A 70 -43.18 -13.22 4.08
N PHE A 71 -42.47 -14.03 3.29
CA PHE A 71 -42.69 -14.10 1.84
C PHE A 71 -43.38 -15.39 1.38
N GLY A 72 -43.62 -16.37 2.26
CA GLY A 72 -44.26 -17.65 1.93
C GLY A 72 -43.45 -18.55 0.99
N GLY A 73 -42.30 -18.08 0.50
CA GLY A 73 -41.31 -18.82 -0.28
C GLY A 73 -39.93 -18.58 0.34
N GLY A 74 -39.32 -19.66 0.86
CA GLY A 74 -38.02 -19.57 1.53
C GLY A 74 -36.92 -19.23 0.53
N VAL A 75 -36.32 -18.05 0.69
CA VAL A 75 -35.05 -17.74 0.04
C VAL A 75 -33.94 -18.20 0.98
N ASP A 76 -33.12 -19.14 0.52
CA ASP A 76 -31.91 -19.58 1.25
C ASP A 76 -30.85 -18.48 1.16
N PRO A 77 -30.56 -17.74 2.26
CA PRO A 77 -29.57 -16.66 2.24
C PRO A 77 -28.16 -17.18 1.90
N GLN A 78 -27.89 -18.45 2.20
CA GLN A 78 -26.60 -19.08 1.95
C GLN A 78 -26.37 -19.39 0.47
N SER A 79 -27.44 -19.42 -0.34
CA SER A 79 -27.34 -19.49 -1.81
C SER A 79 -26.86 -18.17 -2.43
N LEU A 80 -27.13 -17.03 -1.78
CA LEU A 80 -26.76 -15.68 -2.25
C LEU A 80 -25.46 -15.17 -1.60
N PHE A 81 -25.23 -15.53 -0.34
CA PHE A 81 -24.09 -15.10 0.47
C PHE A 81 -23.25 -16.29 0.93
N GLY A 82 -23.21 -17.36 0.13
CA GLY A 82 -22.42 -18.54 0.42
C GLY A 82 -20.94 -18.20 0.55
N PHE A 83 -20.21 -19.02 1.31
CA PHE A 83 -18.79 -18.81 1.61
C PHE A 83 -17.96 -18.50 0.37
N GLY A 84 -18.12 -19.30 -0.70
CA GLY A 84 -17.36 -19.11 -1.95
C GLY A 84 -17.65 -17.78 -2.64
N GLN A 85 -18.91 -17.33 -2.64
CA GLN A 85 -19.31 -16.07 -3.27
C GLN A 85 -18.79 -14.87 -2.47
N VAL A 86 -18.90 -14.93 -1.14
CA VAL A 86 -18.32 -13.93 -0.24
C VAL A 86 -16.80 -13.88 -0.38
N MET A 87 -16.12 -15.02 -0.48
CA MET A 87 -14.67 -15.06 -0.67
C MET A 87 -14.21 -14.49 -2.01
N THR A 88 -14.99 -14.76 -3.07
CA THR A 88 -14.71 -14.23 -4.41
C THR A 88 -14.87 -12.71 -4.43
N LEU A 89 -15.95 -12.19 -3.83
CA LEU A 89 -16.17 -10.75 -3.69
C LEU A 89 -15.09 -10.10 -2.81
N ALA A 90 -14.75 -10.71 -1.67
CA ALA A 90 -13.69 -10.22 -0.78
C ALA A 90 -12.34 -10.16 -1.51
N GLY A 91 -11.99 -11.19 -2.29
CA GLY A 91 -10.79 -11.21 -3.11
C GLY A 91 -10.80 -10.10 -4.17
N ALA A 92 -11.92 -9.88 -4.87
CA ALA A 92 -12.04 -8.80 -5.84
C ALA A 92 -11.87 -7.42 -5.20
N VAL A 93 -12.51 -7.18 -4.05
CA VAL A 93 -12.37 -5.94 -3.28
C VAL A 93 -10.92 -5.76 -2.81
N ALA A 94 -10.28 -6.83 -2.35
CA ALA A 94 -8.89 -6.80 -1.92
C ALA A 94 -7.94 -6.42 -3.07
N ILE A 95 -8.17 -6.93 -4.29
CA ILE A 95 -7.39 -6.54 -5.47
C ILE A 95 -7.58 -5.05 -5.78
N VAL A 96 -8.82 -4.56 -5.77
CA VAL A 96 -9.13 -3.14 -6.01
C VAL A 96 -8.45 -2.26 -4.96
N GLN A 97 -8.51 -2.65 -3.68
CA GLN A 97 -7.81 -1.97 -2.59
C GLN A 97 -6.31 -1.85 -2.86
N VAL A 98 -5.65 -2.93 -3.32
CA VAL A 98 -4.21 -2.93 -3.64
C VAL A 98 -3.89 -1.93 -4.73
N ILE A 99 -4.68 -1.92 -5.79
CA ILE A 99 -4.50 -1.00 -6.92
C ILE A 99 -4.68 0.44 -6.45
N LEU A 100 -5.75 0.72 -5.71
CA LEU A 100 -6.05 2.06 -5.19
C LEU A 100 -4.96 2.58 -4.24
N ALA A 101 -4.51 1.77 -3.29
CA ALA A 101 -3.47 2.16 -2.35
C ALA A 101 -2.13 2.42 -3.04
N THR A 102 -1.76 1.58 -4.02
CA THR A 102 -0.53 1.76 -4.80
C THR A 102 -0.60 3.02 -5.66
N ALA A 103 -1.72 3.25 -6.33
CA ALA A 103 -1.94 4.45 -7.14
C ALA A 103 -1.91 5.72 -6.28
N LEU A 104 -2.58 5.72 -5.13
CA LEU A 104 -2.58 6.84 -4.20
C LEU A 104 -1.17 7.14 -3.67
N SER A 105 -0.38 6.10 -3.38
CA SER A 105 1.01 6.26 -2.95
C SER A 105 1.89 6.93 -4.00
N ALA A 106 1.76 6.52 -5.27
CA ALA A 106 2.47 7.15 -6.38
C ALA A 106 2.04 8.62 -6.59
N LEU A 107 0.75 8.92 -6.44
CA LEU A 107 0.22 10.30 -6.49
C LEU A 107 0.80 11.17 -5.37
N LEU A 108 0.80 10.67 -4.13
CA LEU A 108 1.35 11.39 -2.97
C LEU A 108 2.84 11.68 -3.13
N ALA A 109 3.62 10.72 -3.65
CA ALA A 109 5.04 10.94 -3.96
C ALA A 109 5.23 12.02 -5.03
N THR A 110 4.37 12.06 -6.04
CA THR A 110 4.40 13.08 -7.10
C THR A 110 4.03 14.46 -6.57
N PHE A 111 3.00 14.55 -5.72
CA PHE A 111 2.63 15.80 -5.06
C PHE A 111 3.73 16.32 -4.12
N TYR A 112 4.39 15.44 -3.35
CA TYR A 112 5.53 15.83 -2.52
C TYR A 112 6.67 16.39 -3.39
N ASN A 113 6.98 15.73 -4.50
CA ASN A 113 8.00 16.20 -5.44
C ASN A 113 7.65 17.57 -6.05
N LEU A 114 6.36 17.84 -6.32
CA LEU A 114 5.89 19.15 -6.76
C LEU A 114 6.07 20.22 -5.68
N ALA A 115 5.64 19.93 -4.45
CA ALA A 115 5.77 20.86 -3.32
C ALA A 115 7.24 21.20 -3.02
N ALA A 116 8.12 20.20 -3.03
CA ALA A 116 9.55 20.39 -2.81
C ALA A 116 10.22 21.26 -3.90
N HIS A 117 9.69 21.24 -5.12
CA HIS A 117 10.18 22.08 -6.22
C HIS A 117 9.80 23.56 -6.05
N PHE A 118 8.62 23.86 -5.49
CA PHE A 118 8.20 25.24 -5.22
C PHE A 118 8.86 25.85 -3.98
N VAL A 119 9.22 25.04 -2.99
CA VAL A 119 9.80 25.51 -1.71
C VAL A 119 11.34 25.55 -1.71
N GLY A 120 12.01 24.99 -2.74
CA GLY A 120 13.47 25.12 -2.92
C GLY A 120 14.32 23.90 -2.53
N GLY A 121 13.70 22.80 -2.08
CA GLY A 121 14.34 21.52 -1.73
C GLY A 121 15.25 21.57 -0.49
N LEU A 122 15.17 20.54 0.36
CA LEU A 122 15.96 20.42 1.59
C LEU A 122 17.48 20.43 1.27
N GLN A 123 18.21 21.45 1.72
CA GLN A 123 19.66 21.50 1.68
C GLN A 123 20.19 20.66 2.85
N MET A 124 20.92 19.60 2.57
CA MET A 124 21.58 18.77 3.58
C MET A 124 23.08 19.04 3.49
N ASP A 125 23.67 19.56 4.58
CA ASP A 125 25.11 19.71 4.71
C ASP A 125 25.71 18.38 5.21
N LEU A 126 26.60 17.80 4.41
CA LEU A 126 27.32 16.59 4.76
C LEU A 126 28.53 16.99 5.61
N VAL A 127 28.49 16.69 6.91
CA VAL A 127 29.67 16.76 7.80
C VAL A 127 30.37 15.40 7.73
N GLN A 128 31.63 15.39 7.30
CA GLN A 128 32.46 14.19 7.23
C GLN A 128 33.50 14.28 8.36
N ASP A 129 33.49 13.30 9.28
CA ASP A 129 34.57 13.02 10.25
C ASP A 129 35.72 12.25 9.56
#